data_AF-A0A5C5DFE6-F1
#
_entry.id   AF-A0A5C5DFE6-F1
#
_cell.length_a   1.000
_cell.length_b   1.000
_cell.length_c   1.000
_cell.angle_alpha   90.00
_cell.angle_beta   90.00
_cell.angle_gamma   90.00
#
_symmetry.space_group_name_H-M   'P 1'
#
loop_
_entity.id
_entity.type
_entity.pdbx_description
1 polymer ?
#
loop_
_entity_poly.entity_id
_entity_poly.type
_entity_poly.pdbx_seq_one_letter_code
_entity_poly.pdbx_strand_id
1 'polypeptide(L)' 'MLITSMCSLPIISQDLMTPPCRISNAAADSDGELIADKETAECVRELRLNIYRWQAWYKALL' A
#
# COMPACT_ATOMS: atom_id res chain seq x y z
N MET A 1 29.74 -24.01 16.67
CA MET A 1 29.00 -23.41 15.55
C MET A 1 27.99 -22.44 16.18
N LEU A 2 28.39 -21.18 16.37
CA LEU A 2 27.55 -20.15 16.97
C LEU A 2 26.90 -19.38 15.82
N ILE A 3 25.65 -19.71 15.50
CA ILE A 3 24.84 -18.84 14.64
C ILE A 3 24.48 -17.67 15.53
N THR A 4 25.22 -16.58 15.39
CA THR A 4 24.84 -15.27 15.87
C THR A 4 23.46 -14.96 15.31
N SER A 5 22.46 -14.93 16.19
CA SER A 5 21.16 -14.34 15.91
C SER A 5 21.41 -12.88 15.50
N MET A 6 21.45 -12.60 14.20
CA MET A 6 21.30 -11.24 13.71
C MET A 6 19.84 -10.89 14.02
N CYS A 7 19.68 -9.98 14.99
CA CYS A 7 18.48 -9.20 15.19
C CYS A 7 18.25 -8.39 13.90
N SER A 8 17.66 -9.02 12.86
CA SER A 8 17.36 -8.34 11.61
C SER A 8 16.11 -7.53 11.83
N LEU A 9 16.25 -6.21 11.98
CA LEU A 9 15.14 -5.29 11.90
C LEU A 9 14.31 -5.63 10.65
N PRO A 10 12.97 -5.62 10.75
CA PRO A 10 12.13 -5.88 9.60
C PRO A 10 12.51 -4.90 8.47
N ILE A 11 12.79 -5.43 7.28
CA ILE A 11 13.06 -4.60 6.10
C ILE A 11 11.72 -4.14 5.55
N ILE A 12 11.61 -2.84 5.28
CA ILE A 12 10.43 -2.31 4.63
C ILE A 12 10.45 -2.61 3.13
N SER A 13 9.31 -3.04 2.61
CA SER A 13 9.12 -3.26 1.18
C SER A 13 9.33 -1.97 0.39
N GLN A 14 10.10 -2.01 -0.71
CA GLN A 14 10.41 -0.81 -1.51
C GLN A 14 9.16 -0.12 -2.08
N ASP A 15 8.13 -0.87 -2.44
CA ASP A 15 6.85 -0.36 -2.95
C ASP A 15 6.00 0.33 -1.86
N LEU A 16 6.38 0.24 -0.58
CA LEU A 16 5.79 1.09 0.48
C LEU A 16 6.45 2.48 0.56
N MET A 17 7.61 2.67 -0.08
CA MET A 17 8.32 3.96 -0.14
C MET A 17 7.88 4.80 -1.35
N THR A 18 7.17 4.21 -2.30
CA THR A 18 6.63 4.95 -3.43
C THR A 18 5.42 5.77 -3.00
N PRO A 19 5.18 6.95 -3.61
CA PRO A 19 3.97 7.71 -3.35
C PRO A 19 2.70 6.86 -3.53
N PRO A 20 1.69 7.03 -2.66
CA PRO A 20 0.43 6.32 -2.81
C PRO A 20 -0.25 6.69 -4.13
N CYS A 21 -1.03 5.75 -4.68
CA CYS A 21 -1.93 6.05 -5.78
C CYS A 21 -2.91 7.17 -5.39
N ARG A 22 -3.49 7.83 -6.40
CA ARG A 22 -4.46 8.92 -6.21
C ARG A 22 -5.83 8.49 -6.74
N ILE A 23 -6.86 8.79 -5.97
CA ILE A 23 -8.26 8.60 -6.37
C ILE A 23 -8.56 9.53 -7.56
N SER A 24 -9.32 9.02 -8.53
CA SER A 24 -9.68 9.75 -9.75
C SER A 24 -10.67 10.88 -9.44
N ASN A 25 -10.68 11.93 -10.27
CA ASN A 25 -11.67 13.00 -10.16
C ASN A 25 -12.99 12.56 -10.81
N ALA A 26 -14.08 13.25 -10.48
CA ALA A 26 -15.34 13.13 -11.21
C ALA A 26 -15.16 13.42 -12.71
N ALA A 27 -15.87 12.67 -13.54
CA ALA A 27 -15.89 12.76 -14.98
C ALA A 27 -17.11 13.54 -15.49
N ALA A 28 -17.15 13.78 -16.81
CA ALA A 28 -18.21 14.59 -17.43
C ALA A 28 -19.48 13.81 -17.77
N ASP A 29 -19.39 12.48 -17.85
CA ASP A 29 -20.49 11.59 -18.26
C ASP A 29 -20.42 10.23 -17.53
N SER A 30 -21.47 9.41 -17.70
CA SER A 30 -21.60 8.14 -16.99
C SER A 30 -20.53 7.11 -17.34
N ASP A 31 -20.06 7.10 -18.59
CA ASP A 31 -19.05 6.13 -19.02
C ASP A 31 -17.68 6.51 -18.45
N GLY A 32 -17.37 7.81 -18.45
CA GLY A 32 -16.20 8.37 -17.78
C GLY A 32 -16.24 8.15 -16.27
N GLU A 33 -17.40 8.32 -15.63
CA GLU A 33 -17.56 8.04 -14.19
C GLU A 33 -17.35 6.57 -13.88
N LEU A 34 -17.88 5.65 -14.70
CA LEU A 34 -17.65 4.22 -14.51
C LEU A 34 -16.17 3.84 -14.59
N ILE A 35 -15.38 4.54 -15.41
CA ILE A 35 -13.93 4.36 -15.47
C ILE A 35 -13.27 4.94 -14.21
N ALA A 36 -13.60 6.17 -13.83
CA ALA A 36 -13.06 6.82 -12.64
C ALA A 36 -13.36 6.02 -11.35
N ASP A 37 -14.55 5.42 -11.25
CA ASP A 37 -14.96 4.56 -10.15
C ASP A 37 -14.13 3.27 -10.09
N LYS A 38 -13.84 2.65 -11.25
CA LYS A 38 -12.98 1.46 -11.32
C LYS A 38 -11.56 1.77 -10.86
N GLU A 39 -10.96 2.83 -11.38
CA GLU A 39 -9.62 3.29 -10.99
C GLU A 39 -9.57 3.62 -9.49
N THR A 40 -10.61 4.30 -8.99
CA THR A 40 -10.75 4.63 -7.56
C THR A 40 -10.81 3.37 -6.70
N ALA A 41 -11.62 2.38 -7.09
CA ALA A 41 -11.74 1.12 -6.37
C ALA A 41 -10.42 0.35 -6.32
N GLU A 42 -9.67 0.32 -7.42
CA GLU A 42 -8.35 -0.29 -7.49
C GLU A 42 -7.35 0.44 -6.57
N CYS A 43 -7.31 1.77 -6.64
CA CYS A 43 -6.42 2.56 -5.80
C CYS A 43 -6.73 2.38 -4.31
N VAL A 44 -7.99 2.49 -3.88
CA VAL A 44 -8.37 2.33 -2.46
C VAL A 44 -8.04 0.93 -1.94
N ARG A 45 -8.17 -0.11 -2.78
CA ARG A 45 -7.75 -1.47 -2.44
C ARG A 45 -6.25 -1.53 -2.16
N GLU A 46 -5.42 -0.92 -3.01
CA GLU A 46 -3.98 -0.87 -2.81
C GLU A 46 -3.58 -0.07 -1.55
N LEU A 47 -4.19 1.10 -1.33
CA LEU A 47 -3.95 1.90 -0.13
C LEU A 47 -4.24 1.10 1.15
N ARG A 48 -5.37 0.38 1.18
CA ARG A 48 -5.75 -0.43 2.33
C ARG A 48 -4.75 -1.56 2.59
N LEU A 49 -4.29 -2.23 1.54
CA LEU A 49 -3.26 -3.28 1.67
C LEU A 49 -1.94 -2.71 2.19
N ASN A 50 -1.53 -1.56 1.70
CA ASN A 50 -0.30 -0.89 2.15
C ASN A 50 -0.37 -0.50 3.63
N ILE A 51 -1.53 -0.04 4.13
CA ILE A 51 -1.73 0.22 5.56
C ILE A 51 -1.48 -1.04 6.40
N TYR A 52 -2.04 -2.18 6.02
CA TYR A 52 -1.83 -3.42 6.78
C TYR A 52 -0.38 -3.89 6.76
N ARG A 53 0.33 -3.68 5.64
CA ARG A 53 1.75 -4.00 5.54
C ARG A 53 2.59 -3.09 6.43
N TRP A 54 2.29 -1.80 6.48
CA TRP A 54 2.90 -0.87 7.43
C TRP A 54 2.65 -1.29 8.87
N GLN A 55 1.41 -1.62 9.24
CA GLN A 55 1.09 -2.08 10.58
C GLN A 55 1.85 -3.36 10.96
N ALA A 56 1.98 -4.31 10.04
CA ALA A 56 2.77 -5.53 10.26
C ALA A 56 4.25 -5.22 10.50
N TRP A 57 4.83 -4.33 9.69
CA TRP A 57 6.20 -3.87 9.86
C TRP A 57 6.43 -3.19 11.22
N TYR A 58 5.54 -2.25 11.61
CA TYR A 58 5.61 -1.60 12.91
C TYR A 58 5.48 -2.58 14.08
N LYS A 59 4.56 -3.56 13.99
CA LYS A 59 4.40 -4.59 15.03
C LYS A 59 5.64 -5.48 15.18
N ALA A 60 6.39 -5.71 14.11
CA ALA A 60 7.62 -6.49 14.16
C ALA A 60 8.82 -5.73 14.75
N LEU A 61 8.69 -4.43 15.01
CA LEU A 61 9.68 -3.61 15.71
C LEU A 61 9.46 -3.54 17.23
N LEU A 62 8.28 -3.95 17.71
CA LEU A 62 7.91 -3.98 19.12
C LEU A 62 8.23 -5.35 19.73
#